data_AF-A0A9W4DVT8-F1
#
_entry.id   AF-A0A9W4DVT8-F1
#
_cell.length_a   1.000
_cell.length_b   1.000
_cell.length_c   1.000
_cell.angle_alpha   90.00
_cell.angle_beta   90.00
_cell.angle_gamma   90.00
#
_symmetry.space_group_name_H-M   'P 1'
#
loop_
_entity.id
_entity.type
_entity.pdbx_description
1 polymer ?
#
loop_
_entity_poly.entity_id
_entity_poly.type
_entity_poly.pdbx_seq_one_letter_code
_entity_poly.pdbx_strand_id
1 'polypeptide(L)' 'MRESHTTRPVVRGMAKDELLALPAAVDLETANRALGLGRSKGYELAKRGQYPCRVLRLGNSYRVVTAELQVLLGLAV' A
#
# COMPACT_ATOMS: atom_id res chain seq x y z
N MET A 1 -34.02 -16.84 -9.48
CA MET A 1 -32.88 -16.54 -10.35
C MET A 1 -32.01 -15.49 -9.67
N ARG A 2 -30.84 -15.93 -9.19
CA ARG A 2 -29.61 -15.21 -8.79
C ARG A 2 -29.74 -13.82 -8.16
N GLU A 3 -29.57 -13.80 -6.85
CA GLU A 3 -29.25 -12.62 -6.04
C GLU A 3 -27.85 -12.11 -6.43
N SER A 4 -27.78 -10.95 -7.06
CA SER A 4 -26.54 -10.29 -7.44
C SER A 4 -25.91 -9.62 -6.22
N HIS A 5 -25.22 -10.39 -5.38
CA HIS A 5 -24.34 -9.84 -4.35
C HIS A 5 -23.07 -9.28 -5.04
N THR A 6 -23.06 -7.99 -5.36
CA THR A 6 -21.82 -7.27 -5.69
C THR A 6 -21.03 -7.12 -4.39
N THR A 7 -20.29 -8.17 -4.02
CA THR A 7 -19.21 -8.05 -3.04
C THR A 7 -18.18 -7.11 -3.65
N ARG A 8 -18.12 -5.85 -3.16
CA ARG A 8 -16.89 -5.06 -3.31
C ARG A 8 -15.78 -5.92 -2.72
N PRO A 9 -14.68 -6.22 -3.44
CA PRO A 9 -13.59 -6.98 -2.86
C PRO A 9 -13.14 -6.22 -1.61
N VAL A 10 -13.37 -6.81 -0.44
CA VAL A 10 -12.85 -6.30 0.81
C VAL A 10 -11.34 -6.33 0.65
N VAL A 11 -10.72 -5.15 0.54
CA VAL A 11 -9.26 -5.03 0.49
C VAL A 11 -8.76 -5.56 1.82
N ARG A 12 -8.44 -6.86 1.87
CA ARG A 12 -7.81 -7.46 3.04
C ARG A 12 -6.40 -6.90 3.11
N GLY A 13 -6.10 -6.24 4.24
CA GLY A 13 -4.76 -5.83 4.59
C GLY A 13 -3.79 -7.01 4.55
N MET A 14 -2.50 -6.71 4.41
CA MET A 14 -1.45 -7.74 4.42
C MET A 14 -1.21 -8.26 5.84
N ALA A 15 -0.86 -9.54 5.95
CA ALA A 15 -0.38 -10.11 7.21
C ALA A 15 1.02 -9.59 7.55
N LYS A 16 1.41 -9.68 8.82
CA LYS A 16 2.74 -9.26 9.29
C LYS A 16 3.88 -9.98 8.56
N ASP A 17 3.76 -11.28 8.36
CA ASP A 17 4.79 -12.08 7.69
C ASP A 17 4.96 -11.66 6.21
N GLU A 18 3.84 -11.42 5.52
CA GLU A 18 3.84 -10.89 4.15
C GLU A 18 4.57 -9.54 4.07
N LEU A 19 4.39 -8.66 5.06
CA LEU A 19 5.05 -7.34 5.11
C LEU A 19 6.56 -7.42 5.33
N LEU A 20 7.00 -8.40 6.12
CA LEU A 20 8.42 -8.63 6.39
C LEU A 20 9.13 -9.29 5.20
N ALA A 21 8.40 -10.07 4.40
CA ALA A 21 8.91 -10.69 3.18
C ALA A 21 8.98 -9.74 1.97
N LEU A 22 8.48 -8.51 2.08
CA LEU A 22 8.51 -7.55 0.97
C LEU A 22 9.94 -7.14 0.60
N PRO A 23 10.22 -6.90 -0.70
CA PRO A 23 11.50 -6.32 -1.11
C PRO A 23 11.70 -4.92 -0.51
N ALA A 24 12.92 -4.41 -0.56
CA ALA A 24 13.30 -3.10 0.02
C ALA A 24 12.44 -1.91 -0.48
N ALA A 25 11.84 -2.04 -1.67
CA ALA A 25 10.82 -1.11 -2.14
C ALA A 25 9.75 -1.84 -2.94
N VAL A 26 8.49 -1.48 -2.72
CA VAL A 26 7.32 -2.05 -3.40
C VAL A 26 6.62 -1.00 -4.25
N ASP A 27 5.75 -1.40 -5.16
CA ASP A 27 4.89 -0.45 -5.86
C ASP A 27 3.84 0.16 -4.92
N LEU A 28 3.21 1.24 -5.39
CA LEU A 28 2.23 1.99 -4.61
C LEU A 28 0.95 1.19 -4.31
N GLU A 29 0.55 0.27 -5.19
CA GLU A 29 -0.64 -0.55 -4.99
C GLU A 29 -0.42 -1.55 -3.85
N THR A 30 0.74 -2.20 -3.82
CA THR A 30 1.17 -3.08 -2.72
C THR A 30 1.19 -2.34 -1.39
N ALA A 31 1.79 -1.14 -1.34
CA ALA A 31 1.80 -0.32 -0.12
C ALA A 31 0.39 0.15 0.29
N ASN A 32 -0.47 0.49 -0.67
CA ASN A 32 -1.85 0.85 -0.38
C ASN A 32 -2.61 -0.30 0.28
N ARG A 33 -2.41 -1.53 -0.21
CA ARG A 33 -3.02 -2.72 0.39
C ARG A 33 -2.54 -2.94 1.83
N ALA A 34 -1.24 -2.75 2.09
CA ALA A 34 -0.70 -2.80 3.45
C ALA A 34 -1.37 -1.78 4.39
N LEU A 35 -1.68 -0.59 3.88
CA LEU A 35 -2.27 0.51 4.64
C LEU A 35 -3.81 0.53 4.64
N GLY A 36 -4.46 -0.42 3.96
CA GLY A 36 -5.91 -0.40 3.77
C GLY A 36 -6.43 0.78 2.93
N LEU A 37 -5.55 1.41 2.13
CA LEU A 37 -5.89 2.52 1.25
C LEU A 37 -6.45 2.00 -0.09
N GLY A 38 -7.49 2.67 -0.59
CA GLY A 38 -7.94 2.46 -1.97
C GLY A 38 -6.94 3.04 -2.98
N ARG A 39 -6.84 2.42 -4.16
CA ARG A 39 -5.93 2.82 -5.25
C ARG A 39 -5.98 4.33 -5.54
N SER A 40 -7.18 4.88 -5.79
CA SER A 40 -7.34 6.29 -6.14
C SER A 40 -6.82 7.23 -5.03
N LYS A 41 -7.11 6.92 -3.77
CA LYS A 41 -6.68 7.74 -2.63
C LYS A 41 -5.17 7.65 -2.43
N GLY A 42 -4.60 6.45 -2.54
CA GLY A 42 -3.16 6.25 -2.44
C GLY A 42 -2.37 7.02 -3.50
N TYR A 43 -2.80 6.95 -4.76
CA TYR A 43 -2.19 7.72 -5.85
C TYR A 43 -2.36 9.23 -5.69
N GLU A 44 -3.51 9.70 -5.19
CA GLU A 44 -3.71 11.12 -4.87
C GLU A 44 -2.69 11.60 -3.82
N LEU A 45 -2.57 10.87 -2.71
CA LEU A 45 -1.64 11.22 -1.62
C LEU A 45 -0.19 11.20 -2.11
N ALA A 46 0.21 10.18 -2.88
CA ALA A 46 1.55 10.10 -3.46
C ALA A 46 1.84 11.28 -4.41
N LYS A 47 0.89 11.65 -5.27
CA LYS A 47 1.05 12.79 -6.19
C LYS A 47 1.16 14.12 -5.44
N ARG A 48 0.48 14.26 -4.30
CA ARG A 48 0.52 15.45 -3.44
C ARG A 48 1.70 15.47 -2.45
N GLY A 49 2.54 14.42 -2.42
CA GLY A 49 3.61 14.28 -1.44
C GLY A 49 3.13 14.08 0.00
N GLN A 50 1.88 13.63 0.18
CA GLN A 50 1.20 13.42 1.47
C GLN A 50 0.99 11.93 1.78
N TYR A 51 1.72 11.06 1.08
CA TYR A 51 1.67 9.64 1.38
C TYR A 51 2.33 9.38 2.74
N PRO A 52 1.79 8.50 3.59
CA PRO A 52 2.28 8.30 4.95
C PRO A 52 3.65 7.61 5.02
N CYS A 53 4.18 7.13 3.89
CA CYS A 53 5.50 6.53 3.77
C CYS A 53 6.31 7.24 2.68
N ARG A 54 7.64 7.11 2.73
CA ARG A 54 8.51 7.66 1.68
C ARG A 54 8.22 7.02 0.32
N VAL A 55 7.80 7.85 -0.63
CA VAL A 55 7.57 7.46 -2.02
C VAL A 55 8.68 8.01 -2.90
N LEU A 56 9.39 7.11 -3.57
CA LEU A 56 10.34 7.40 -4.62
C LEU A 56 9.60 7.47 -5.96
N ARG A 57 9.74 8.60 -6.65
CA ARG A 57 9.21 8.76 -8.02
C ARG A 57 10.31 8.43 -9.02
N LEU A 58 10.27 7.22 -9.56
CA LEU A 58 11.22 6.72 -10.55
C LEU A 58 10.61 6.87 -11.95
N GLY A 59 10.76 8.07 -12.52
CA GLY A 59 10.13 8.45 -13.78
C GLY A 59 8.60 8.44 -13.67
N ASN A 60 7.96 7.49 -14.36
CA ASN A 60 6.51 7.34 -14.36
C ASN A 60 5.99 6.31 -13.33
N SER A 61 6.88 5.72 -12.53
CA SER A 61 6.53 4.72 -11.51
C SER A 61 6.73 5.25 -10.11
N TYR A 62 5.86 4.86 -9.19
CA TYR A 62 6.01 5.09 -7.76
C TYR A 62 6.54 3.84 -7.08
N ARG A 63 7.52 4.02 -6.19
CA ARG A 63 8.03 2.98 -5.30
C ARG A 63 7.96 3.47 -3.87
N VAL A 64 7.43 2.66 -2.97
CA VAL A 64 7.36 2.94 -1.54
C VAL A 64 8.46 2.16 -0.84
N VAL A 65 9.25 2.86 -0.03
CA VAL A 65 10.31 2.24 0.77
C VAL A 65 9.66 1.40 1.88
N THR A 66 9.94 0.10 1.90
CA THR A 66 9.28 -0.82 2.86
C THR A 66 9.76 -0.63 4.28
N ALA A 67 10.98 -0.12 4.50
CA ALA A 67 11.46 0.22 5.83
C ALA A 67 10.54 1.24 6.54
N GLU A 68 10.14 2.30 5.84
CA GLU A 68 9.22 3.31 6.38
C GLU A 68 7.82 2.74 6.62
N LEU A 69 7.38 1.84 5.74
CA LEU A 69 6.11 1.12 5.90
C LEU A 69 6.14 0.22 7.14
N GLN A 70 7.24 -0.49 7.38
CA GLN A 70 7.43 -1.34 8.54
C GLN A 70 7.48 -0.53 9.84
N VAL A 71 8.21 0.59 9.86
CA VAL A 71 8.23 1.51 11.01
C VAL A 71 6.84 2.08 11.29
N LEU A 72 6.13 2.55 10.26
CA LEU A 72 4.76 3.07 10.39
C LEU A 72 3.79 2.05 10.99
N LEU A 73 3.95 0.77 10.63
CA LEU A 73 3.12 -0.33 11.11
C LEU A 73 3.63 -0.95 12.43
N GLY A 74 4.70 -0.41 13.02
CA GLY A 74 5.27 -0.92 14.28
C GLY A 74 5.99 -2.27 14.14
N LEU A 75 6.46 -2.60 12.95
CA LEU A 75 7.17 -3.86 12.63
C LEU A 75 8.69 -3.74 12.70
N ALA A 76 9.23 -2.52 12.67
CA ALA A 76 10.64 -2.21 12.79
C ALA A 76 10.83 -1.01 13.73
N VAL A 77 12.00 -0.95 14.40
CA VAL A 77 12.40 0.10 15.36
C VAL A 77 13.70 0.75 14.94
#